data_AF-A0AA46Q816-F1
#
_entry.id   AF-A0AA46Q816-F1
#
_cell.length_a   1.000
_cell.length_b   1.000
_cell.length_c   1.000
_cell.angle_alpha   90.00
_cell.angle_beta   90.00
_cell.angle_gamma   90.00
#
_symmetry.space_group_name_H-M   'P 1'
#
loop_
_entity.id
_entity.type
_entity.pdbx_description
1 polymer ?
#
loop_
_entity_poly.entity_id
_entity_poly.type
_entity_poly.pdbx_seq_one_letter_code
_entity_poly.pdbx_strand_id
1 'polypeptide(L)' 'MNSKPCEFDEAICLAIGRGVCEVVKIGDEISVFSLLEAIECFIERQALSESEIAAADDALDLISVLTHRSC' A
#
# COMPACT_ATOMS: atom_id res chain seq x y z
N MET A 1 1.95 13.50 23.54
CA MET A 1 0.98 12.77 22.69
C MET A 1 1.33 11.30 22.82
N ASN A 2 0.51 10.51 23.52
CA ASN A 2 0.64 9.05 23.49
C ASN A 2 0.03 8.58 22.18
N SER A 3 0.84 8.57 21.13
CA SER A 3 0.46 7.93 19.87
C SER A 3 0.48 6.44 20.12
N LYS A 4 -0.67 5.86 20.51
CA LYS A 4 -0.84 4.42 20.33
C LYS A 4 -0.48 4.12 18.87
N PRO A 5 0.38 3.12 18.60
CA PRO A 5 0.58 2.66 17.23
C PRO A 5 -0.80 2.42 16.61
N CYS A 6 -1.04 2.94 15.40
CA CYS A 6 -2.19 2.46 14.65
C CYS A 6 -1.95 0.96 14.42
N GLU A 7 -2.78 0.13 15.03
CA GLU A 7 -2.85 -1.28 14.65
C GLU A 7 -3.53 -1.31 13.29
N PHE A 8 -2.73 -1.59 12.26
CA PHE A 8 -3.22 -1.83 10.92
C PHE A 8 -3.55 -3.31 10.79
N ASP A 9 -4.57 -3.62 9.98
CA ASP A 9 -4.85 -5.00 9.61
C ASP A 9 -3.61 -5.61 8.95
N GLU A 10 -3.30 -6.86 9.29
CA GLU A 10 -2.16 -7.61 8.73
C GLU A 10 -2.27 -7.68 7.20
N ALA A 11 -3.48 -7.78 6.66
CA ALA A 11 -3.73 -7.79 5.22
C ALA A 11 -3.31 -6.47 4.55
N ILE A 12 -3.59 -5.33 5.17
CA ILE A 12 -3.18 -4.00 4.70
C ILE A 12 -1.65 -3.90 4.73
N CYS A 13 -1.01 -4.33 5.82
CA CYS A 13 0.45 -4.34 5.94
C CYS A 13 1.12 -5.18 4.84
N LEU A 14 0.53 -6.34 4.53
CA LEU A 14 1.02 -7.22 3.47
C LEU A 14 0.86 -6.60 2.08
N ALA A 15 -0.25 -5.91 1.80
CA ALA A 15 -0.45 -5.21 0.53
C ALA A 15 0.60 -4.11 0.32
N ILE A 16 0.84 -3.29 1.35
CA ILE A 16 1.88 -2.24 1.33
C ILE A 16 3.27 -2.86 1.13
N GLY A 17 3.60 -3.90 1.90
CA GLY A 17 4.88 -4.59 1.79
C GLY A 17 5.13 -5.18 0.40
N ARG A 18 4.09 -5.71 -0.25
CA ARG A 18 4.17 -6.20 -1.64
C ARG A 18 4.41 -5.05 -2.62
N GLY A 19 3.70 -3.94 -2.48
CA GLY A 19 3.93 -2.73 -3.29
C GLY A 19 5.39 -2.27 -3.23
N VAL A 20 5.96 -2.17 -2.02
CA VAL A 20 7.37 -1.82 -1.82
C VAL A 20 8.31 -2.82 -2.50
N CYS A 21 8.04 -4.12 -2.40
CA CYS A 21 8.85 -5.15 -3.04
C CYS A 21 8.84 -5.02 -4.57
N GLU A 22 7.70 -4.69 -5.17
CA GLU A 22 7.60 -4.50 -6.62
C GLU A 22 8.39 -3.28 -7.09
N VAL A 23 8.30 -2.14 -6.38
CA VAL A 23 9.11 -0.94 -6.68
C VAL A 23 10.61 -1.25 -6.59
N VAL A 24 11.03 -2.01 -5.58
CA VAL A 24 12.43 -2.44 -5.42
C VAL A 24 12.88 -3.36 -6.56
N LYS A 25 12.03 -4.29 -7.01
CA LYS A 25 12.36 -5.22 -8.12
C LYS A 25 12.58 -4.50 -9.45
N ILE A 26 11.81 -3.45 -9.73
CA ILE A 26 11.97 -2.65 -10.95
C ILE A 26 13.16 -1.67 -10.86
N GLY A 27 13.76 -1.54 -9.68
CA GLY A 27 14.93 -0.68 -9.44
C GLY A 27 14.60 0.81 -9.42
N ASP A 28 13.34 1.15 -9.14
CA ASP A 28 12.86 2.54 -9.11
C ASP A 28 13.03 3.17 -7.73
N GLU A 29 12.95 4.50 -7.67
CA GLU A 29 12.98 5.24 -6.40
C GLU A 29 11.72 4.93 -5.59
N ILE A 30 11.90 4.61 -4.31
CA ILE A 30 10.77 4.43 -3.39
C ILE A 30 10.20 5.80 -3.05
N SER A 31 9.07 6.12 -3.67
CA SER A 31 8.28 7.32 -3.41
C SER A 31 6.84 6.91 -3.11
N VAL A 32 6.05 7.84 -2.58
CA VAL A 32 4.61 7.63 -2.39
C VAL A 32 3.94 7.29 -3.73
N PHE A 33 4.33 7.99 -4.80
CA PHE A 33 3.74 7.82 -6.12
C PHE A 33 4.03 6.44 -6.70
N SER A 34 5.30 6.03 -6.70
CA SER A 34 5.71 4.70 -7.19
C SER A 34 5.12 3.57 -6.35
N LEU A 35 4.91 3.77 -5.05
CA LEU A 35 4.23 2.81 -4.20
C LEU A 35 2.74 2.65 -4.53
N LEU A 36 2.02 3.77 -4.74
CA LEU A 36 0.60 3.72 -5.13
C LEU A 36 0.43 3.01 -6.48
N GLU A 37 1.22 3.39 -7.48
CA GLU A 37 1.19 2.78 -8.81
C GLU A 37 1.51 1.27 -8.76
N ALA A 38 2.45 0.85 -7.91
CA ALA A 38 2.78 -0.56 -7.75
C ALA A 38 1.64 -1.38 -7.10
N ILE A 39 0.92 -0.80 -6.13
CA ILE A 39 -0.23 -1.45 -5.50
C ILE A 39 -1.42 -1.51 -6.48
N GLU A 40 -1.68 -0.46 -7.24
CA GLU A 40 -2.70 -0.45 -8.30
C GLU A 40 -2.39 -1.50 -9.39
N CYS A 41 -1.15 -1.54 -9.89
CA CYS A 41 -0.72 -2.57 -10.84
C CYS A 41 -0.85 -3.98 -10.28
N PHE A 42 -0.67 -4.16 -8.97
CA PHE A 42 -0.84 -5.46 -8.31
C PHE A 42 -2.31 -5.90 -8.34
N ILE A 43 -3.25 -4.98 -8.08
CA ILE A 43 -4.70 -5.23 -8.19
C ILE A 43 -5.08 -5.62 -9.62
N GLU A 44 -4.57 -4.91 -10.61
CA GLU A 44 -4.96 -5.11 -12.02
C GLU A 44 -4.35 -6.35 -12.67
N ARG A 45 -3.14 -6.76 -12.26
CA ARG A 45 -2.35 -7.77 -12.99
C ARG A 45 -2.38 -9.17 -12.39
N GLN A 46 -2.82 -9.34 -11.14
CA GLN A 46 -2.85 -10.64 -10.48
C GLN A 46 -4.27 -11.18 -10.32
N ALA A 47 -4.40 -12.51 -10.34
CA ALA A 47 -5.63 -13.19 -9.96
C ALA A 47 -5.78 -13.19 -8.43
N LEU A 48 -6.04 -12.01 -7.87
CA LEU A 48 -6.24 -11.81 -6.45
C LEU A 48 -7.62 -12.30 -6.02
N SER A 49 -7.72 -12.74 -4.76
CA SER A 49 -9.03 -12.95 -4.14
C SER A 49 -9.72 -11.59 -3.85
N GLU A 50 -11.05 -11.60 -3.69
CA GLU A 50 -11.80 -10.40 -3.29
C GLU A 50 -11.26 -9.77 -1.99
N SER A 51 -10.79 -10.58 -1.05
CA SER A 51 -10.19 -10.10 0.20
C SER A 51 -8.84 -9.43 -0.01
N GLU A 52 -8.03 -9.92 -0.95
CA GLU A 52 -6.74 -9.31 -1.30
C GLU A 52 -6.93 -7.98 -2.03
N ILE A 53 -7.96 -7.88 -2.89
CA ILE A 53 -8.34 -6.62 -3.56
C ILE A 53 -8.78 -5.59 -2.53
N ALA A 54 -9.71 -5.96 -1.63
CA ALA A 54 -10.20 -5.06 -0.59
C ALA A 54 -9.06 -4.54 0.32
N ALA A 55 -8.12 -5.41 0.70
CA ALA A 55 -6.97 -5.02 1.51
C ALA A 55 -5.99 -4.08 0.75
N ALA A 56 -5.88 -4.24 -0.57
CA ALA A 56 -5.06 -3.37 -1.40
C ALA A 56 -5.72 -1.99 -1.57
N ASP A 57 -7.03 -1.93 -1.77
CA ASP A 57 -7.79 -0.67 -1.79
C ASP A 57 -7.69 0.07 -0.45
N ASP A 58 -7.88 -0.63 0.67
CA ASP A 58 -7.71 -0.05 2.02
C ASP A 58 -6.28 0.47 2.24
N ALA A 59 -5.27 -0.18 1.67
CA ALA A 59 -3.88 0.28 1.72
C ALA A 59 -3.67 1.58 0.91
N LEU A 60 -4.26 1.69 -0.28
CA LEU A 60 -4.22 2.91 -1.10
C LEU A 60 -4.87 4.09 -0.38
N ASP A 61 -6.05 3.86 0.22
CA ASP A 61 -6.77 4.87 1.01
C ASP A 61 -5.96 5.31 2.23
N LEU A 62 -5.35 4.36 2.94
CA LEU A 62 -4.51 4.66 4.09
C LEU A 62 -3.29 5.50 3.71
N ILE A 63 -2.57 5.13 2.66
CA ILE A 63 -1.41 5.89 2.18
C ILE A 63 -1.84 7.30 1.76
N SER A 64 -2.97 7.43 1.06
CA SER A 64 -3.52 8.72 0.65
C SER A 64 -3.85 9.61 1.85
N VAL A 65 -4.48 9.07 2.89
CA VAL A 65 -4.80 9.82 4.13
C VAL A 65 -3.53 10.27 4.87
N LEU A 66 -2.53 9.39 4.99
CA LEU A 66 -1.29 9.70 5.71
C LEU A 66 -0.46 10.76 4.98
N THR A 67 -0.47 10.73 3.65
CA THR A 67 0.29 11.67 2.82
C THR A 67 -0.41 13.01 2.69
N HIS A 68 -1.74 13.04 2.65
CA HIS A 68 -2.51 14.30 2.70
C HIS A 68 -2.53 14.98 4.08
N ARG A 69 -2.36 14.23 5.18
CA ARG A 69 -2.25 14.82 6.54
C ARG A 69 -0.90 15.50 6.82
N SER A 70 0.05 15.40 5.91
CA SER A 70 1.42 15.90 6.10
C SER A 70 1.65 17.31 5.53
N CYS A 71 0.59 18.02 5.11
CA CYS A 71 0.62 19.41 4.64
C CYS A 71 0.02 20.39 5.66
#